data_AF-A0A0A1U159-F1
#
_entry.id   AF-A0A0A1U159-F1
#
_cell.length_a   1.000
_cell.length_b   1.000
_cell.length_c   1.000
_cell.angle_alpha   90.00
_cell.angle_beta   90.00
_cell.angle_gamma   90.00
#
_symmetry.space_group_name_H-M   'P 1'
#
loop_
_entity.id
_entity.type
_entity.pdbx_description
1 polymer ?
#
loop_
_entity_poly.entity_id
_entity_poly.type
_entity_poly.pdbx_seq_one_letter_code
_entity_poly.pdbx_strand_id
1 'polypeptide(L)'
;MEPQSIECKCCLCQKRTFFMTPFPKVKTTRLVIMILQALKQLKPDVVFFSLIKDIIPFVTQHMTLLANLKIFKTGKWRKSLLDALNHSSHVESGKEACHNRGFYRLKDTVEAQTSNSIESASTEVVQQNPQTVSISLLDSLTELQLQMVNTVNLLAVLPKPTEDDQNAYQFFANCINQLNFGRAYVVALSNCIFI
;
A
#
# COMPACT_ATOMS: atom_id res chain seq x y z
N MET A 1 20.09 -29.85 4.89
CA MET A 1 18.80 -29.29 5.36
C MET A 1 18.31 -28.34 4.28
N GLU A 2 17.38 -28.80 3.45
CA GLU A 2 16.71 -27.94 2.46
C GLU A 2 15.79 -26.95 3.19
N PRO A 3 15.79 -25.65 2.82
CA PRO A 3 14.88 -24.69 3.43
C PRO A 3 13.47 -24.94 2.90
N GLN A 4 12.57 -25.33 3.80
CA GLN A 4 11.14 -25.45 3.51
C GLN A 4 10.62 -24.14 2.91
N SER A 5 10.13 -24.20 1.68
CA SER A 5 9.60 -23.04 0.95
C SER A 5 8.24 -22.64 1.53
N ILE A 6 8.25 -21.85 2.61
CA ILE A 6 7.05 -21.21 3.13
C ILE A 6 6.62 -20.19 2.08
N GLU A 7 5.53 -20.49 1.36
CA GLU A 7 4.97 -19.58 0.38
C GLU A 7 4.41 -18.34 1.11
N CYS A 8 5.15 -17.23 1.04
CA CYS A 8 4.78 -15.99 1.69
C CYS A 8 3.55 -15.36 1.01
N LYS A 9 2.50 -15.06 1.78
CA LYS A 9 1.23 -14.48 1.29
C LYS A 9 1.12 -12.96 1.48
N CYS A 10 2.23 -12.26 1.71
CA CYS A 10 2.23 -10.81 1.88
C CYS A 10 1.84 -10.06 0.60
N CYS A 11 1.44 -8.81 0.73
CA CYS A 11 1.00 -7.97 -0.39
C CYS A 11 2.07 -7.74 -1.49
N LEU A 12 3.36 -7.88 -1.16
CA LEU A 12 4.44 -7.89 -2.16
C LEU A 12 4.42 -9.18 -3.00
N CYS A 13 4.31 -10.34 -2.35
CA CYS A 13 4.25 -11.64 -3.03
C CYS A 13 2.99 -11.81 -3.87
N GLN A 14 1.86 -11.24 -3.43
CA GLN A 14 0.62 -11.22 -4.23
C GLN A 14 0.80 -10.46 -5.55
N LYS A 15 1.74 -9.51 -5.61
CA LYS A 15 2.09 -8.75 -6.82
C LYS A 15 3.25 -9.38 -7.60
N ARG A 16 3.45 -10.70 -7.48
CA ARG A 16 4.62 -11.38 -8.07
C ARG A 16 4.77 -11.13 -9.57
N THR A 17 3.66 -11.15 -10.29
CA THR A 17 3.61 -10.98 -11.74
C THR A 17 4.22 -9.65 -12.16
N PHE A 18 3.96 -8.59 -11.39
CA PHE A 18 4.53 -7.26 -11.64
C PHE A 18 6.05 -7.23 -11.42
N PHE A 19 6.57 -7.76 -10.31
CA PHE A 19 8.00 -7.70 -10.01
C PHE A 19 8.85 -8.68 -10.85
N MET A 20 8.24 -9.75 -11.34
CA MET A 20 8.89 -10.68 -12.25
C MET A 20 8.95 -10.19 -13.70
N THR A 21 8.24 -9.10 -14.05
CA THR A 21 8.40 -8.48 -15.38
C THR A 21 9.82 -7.98 -15.60
N PRO A 22 10.32 -7.98 -16.85
CA PRO A 22 11.60 -7.37 -17.17
C PRO A 22 11.54 -5.86 -16.90
N PHE A 23 12.45 -5.37 -16.06
CA PHE A 23 12.59 -3.95 -15.69
C PHE A 23 11.32 -3.31 -15.09
N PRO A 24 10.81 -3.81 -13.94
CA PRO A 24 9.66 -3.21 -13.30
C PRO A 24 9.96 -1.77 -12.87
N LYS A 25 9.06 -0.85 -13.21
CA LYS A 25 9.20 0.57 -12.87
C LYS A 25 8.57 0.86 -11.52
N VAL A 26 9.38 0.90 -10.46
CA VAL A 26 8.96 1.30 -9.10
C VAL A 26 9.95 2.30 -8.52
N LYS A 27 9.43 3.43 -8.03
CA LYS A 27 10.23 4.40 -7.27
C LYS A 27 10.63 3.79 -5.92
N THR A 28 11.86 4.03 -5.45
CA THR A 28 12.36 3.50 -4.18
C THR A 28 11.47 3.87 -2.99
N THR A 29 10.94 5.11 -2.97
CA THR A 29 9.98 5.57 -1.95
C THR A 29 8.68 4.75 -1.94
N ARG A 30 8.16 4.39 -3.11
CA ARG A 30 7.00 3.51 -3.21
C ARG A 30 7.32 2.10 -2.74
N LEU A 31 8.52 1.59 -3.06
CA LEU A 31 8.95 0.27 -2.64
C LEU A 31 9.04 0.16 -1.11
N VAL A 32 9.64 1.14 -0.42
CA VAL A 32 9.73 1.09 1.05
C VAL A 32 8.36 1.13 1.72
N ILE A 33 7.40 1.88 1.15
CA ILE A 33 6.00 1.87 1.62
C ILE A 33 5.42 0.46 1.47
N MET A 34 5.58 -0.18 0.31
CA MET A 34 5.08 -1.54 0.09
C MET A 34 5.73 -2.57 1.01
N ILE A 35 7.03 -2.41 1.32
CA ILE A 35 7.72 -3.26 2.30
C ILE A 35 7.13 -3.09 3.69
N LEU A 36 6.92 -1.86 4.16
CA LEU A 36 6.31 -1.60 5.47
C LEU A 36 4.86 -2.11 5.52
N GLN A 37 4.09 -1.98 4.44
CA GLN A 37 2.74 -2.55 4.34
C GLN A 37 2.77 -4.08 4.47
N ALA A 38 3.69 -4.74 3.77
CA ALA A 38 3.86 -6.19 3.85
C ALA A 38 4.27 -6.64 5.26
N LEU A 39 5.20 -5.92 5.90
CA LEU A 39 5.62 -6.19 7.27
C LEU A 39 4.48 -6.02 8.27
N LYS A 40 3.68 -4.94 8.14
CA LYS A 40 2.51 -4.71 9.00
C LYS A 40 1.43 -5.77 8.82
N GLN A 41 1.21 -6.24 7.59
CA GLN A 41 0.30 -7.35 7.31
C GLN A 41 0.76 -8.66 7.97
N LEU A 42 2.08 -8.94 7.94
CA LEU A 42 2.64 -10.17 8.52
C LEU A 42 2.79 -10.11 10.05
N LYS A 43 2.99 -8.91 10.61
CA LYS A 43 3.22 -8.67 12.04
C LYS A 43 2.31 -7.51 12.51
N PRO A 44 1.01 -7.73 12.67
CA PRO A 44 0.05 -6.65 12.99
C PRO A 44 0.32 -6.00 14.35
N ASP A 45 0.87 -6.73 15.32
CA ASP A 45 1.14 -6.22 16.67
C ASP A 45 2.38 -5.32 16.75
N VAL A 46 3.22 -5.33 15.71
CA VAL A 46 4.43 -4.50 15.66
C VAL A 46 4.07 -3.10 15.18
N VAL A 47 4.45 -2.10 15.98
CA VAL A 47 4.19 -0.68 15.68
C VAL A 47 5.29 -0.11 14.80
N PHE A 48 6.56 -0.34 15.16
CA PHE A 48 7.73 0.12 14.42
C PHE A 48 8.60 -1.04 13.98
N PHE A 49 9.09 -0.98 12.75
CA PHE A 49 9.98 -1.98 12.16
C PHE A 49 11.42 -1.49 12.16
N SER A 50 12.33 -2.32 12.63
CA SER A 50 13.76 -2.03 12.60
C SER A 50 14.31 -2.20 11.18
N LEU A 51 15.10 -1.24 10.70
CA LEU A 51 15.81 -1.38 9.44
C LEU A 51 16.69 -2.64 9.41
N ILE A 52 17.41 -2.90 10.51
CA ILE A 52 18.39 -3.98 10.60
C ILE A 52 17.71 -5.32 10.92
N LYS A 53 16.75 -5.33 11.85
CA LYS A 53 16.15 -6.59 12.33
C LYS A 53 14.93 -7.04 11.52
N ASP A 54 14.23 -6.13 10.85
CA ASP A 54 13.00 -6.44 10.13
C ASP A 54 13.11 -6.18 8.62
N ILE A 55 13.41 -4.94 8.23
CA ILE A 55 13.32 -4.50 6.82
C ILE A 55 14.39 -5.17 5.96
N ILE A 56 15.67 -5.14 6.36
CA ILE A 56 16.76 -5.76 5.59
C ILE A 56 16.56 -7.27 5.47
N PRO A 57 16.30 -8.03 6.56
CA PRO A 57 16.03 -9.46 6.47
C PRO A 57 14.82 -9.79 5.59
N PHE A 58 13.73 -9.03 5.70
CA PHE A 58 12.56 -9.21 4.85
C PHE A 58 12.90 -9.04 3.36
N VAL A 59 13.63 -7.97 3.01
CA VAL A 59 14.05 -7.70 1.64
C VAL A 59 14.99 -8.81 1.14
N THR A 60 15.91 -9.29 1.98
CA THR A 60 16.80 -10.41 1.65
C THR A 60 16.02 -11.70 1.38
N GLN A 61 15.01 -12.03 2.19
CA GLN A 61 14.14 -13.19 1.97
C GLN A 61 13.33 -13.10 0.68
N HIS A 62 13.00 -11.89 0.24
CA HIS A 62 12.24 -11.63 -0.99
C HIS A 62 13.13 -11.26 -2.19
N MET A 63 14.45 -11.50 -2.12
CA MET A 63 15.36 -11.09 -3.19
C MET A 63 15.05 -11.70 -4.55
N THR A 64 14.63 -12.98 -4.57
CA THR A 64 14.25 -13.67 -5.81
C THR A 64 13.13 -12.95 -6.56
N LEU A 65 12.22 -12.31 -5.82
CA LEU A 65 11.14 -11.50 -6.38
C LEU A 65 11.61 -10.11 -6.81
N LEU A 66 12.49 -9.48 -6.02
CA LEU A 66 12.85 -8.07 -6.15
C LEU A 66 14.05 -7.81 -7.08
N ALA A 67 14.84 -8.85 -7.41
CA ALA A 67 16.11 -8.73 -8.13
C ALA A 67 16.04 -7.97 -9.47
N ASN A 68 14.88 -7.95 -10.13
CA ASN A 68 14.69 -7.26 -11.41
C ASN A 68 14.61 -5.73 -11.27
N LEU A 69 14.36 -5.19 -10.08
CA LEU A 69 14.29 -3.74 -9.86
C LEU A 69 15.68 -3.10 -9.96
N LYS A 70 15.73 -1.91 -10.58
CA LYS A 70 16.98 -1.17 -10.81
C LYS A 70 17.83 -0.97 -9.55
N ILE A 71 17.20 -0.74 -8.40
CA ILE A 71 17.93 -0.46 -7.15
C ILE A 71 18.76 -1.63 -6.66
N PHE A 72 18.35 -2.88 -6.95
CA PHE A 72 19.06 -4.06 -6.49
C PHE A 72 20.21 -4.44 -7.42
N LYS A 73 20.20 -3.94 -8.66
CA LYS A 73 21.31 -4.11 -9.62
C LYS A 73 22.53 -3.24 -9.31
N THR A 74 22.36 -2.13 -8.58
CA THR A 74 23.46 -1.18 -8.30
C THR A 74 24.28 -1.51 -7.04
N GLY A 75 23.93 -2.57 -6.30
CA GLY A 75 24.63 -3.02 -5.08
C GLY A 75 24.48 -2.11 -3.84
N LYS A 76 24.02 -0.86 -3.99
CA LYS A 76 23.85 0.12 -2.90
C LYS A 76 22.43 0.20 -2.34
N TRP A 77 21.61 -0.82 -2.57
CA TRP A 77 20.18 -0.83 -2.25
C TRP A 77 19.87 -0.53 -0.78
N ARG A 78 20.70 -0.97 0.17
CA ARG A 78 20.50 -0.69 1.61
C ARG A 78 20.50 0.81 1.91
N LYS A 79 21.48 1.54 1.35
CA LYS A 79 21.56 2.99 1.49
C LYS A 79 20.39 3.67 0.80
N SER A 80 20.00 3.20 -0.39
CA SER A 80 18.85 3.74 -1.12
C SER A 80 17.52 3.52 -0.40
N LEU A 81 17.32 2.38 0.28
CA LEU A 81 16.12 2.15 1.09
C LEU A 81 16.10 3.05 2.33
N LEU A 82 17.24 3.19 3.02
CA LEU A 82 17.36 4.09 4.17
C LEU A 82 17.05 5.55 3.77
N ASP A 83 17.62 6.01 2.66
CA ASP A 83 17.37 7.33 2.09
C ASP A 83 15.87 7.53 1.80
N ALA A 84 15.27 6.57 1.09
CA ALA A 84 13.84 6.60 0.78
C ALA A 84 12.94 6.55 2.02
N LEU A 85 13.32 5.83 3.08
CA LEU A 85 12.59 5.80 4.35
C LEU A 85 12.63 7.15 5.06
N ASN A 86 13.79 7.81 5.10
CA ASN A 86 13.97 9.09 5.76
C ASN A 86 13.30 10.26 5.00
N HIS A 87 13.16 10.13 3.68
CA HIS A 87 12.58 11.18 2.82
C HIS A 87 11.12 10.93 2.40
N SER A 88 10.50 9.84 2.86
CA SER A 88 9.11 9.54 2.53
C SER A 88 8.15 10.29 3.47
N SER A 89 7.26 11.11 2.91
CA SER A 89 6.21 11.81 3.67
C SER A 89 5.21 10.87 4.34
N HIS A 90 5.13 9.61 3.88
CA HIS A 90 4.20 8.58 4.37
C HIS A 90 4.84 7.66 5.42
N VAL A 91 6.11 7.91 5.77
CA VAL A 91 6.86 7.11 6.72
C VAL A 91 7.22 7.99 7.90
N GLU A 92 7.10 7.44 9.09
CA GLU A 92 7.51 8.06 10.33
C GLU A 92 8.75 7.34 10.88
N SER A 93 9.71 8.13 11.35
CA SER A 93 10.89 7.64 12.05
C SER A 93 10.57 7.50 13.53
N GLY A 94 10.79 6.32 14.10
CA GLY A 94 10.58 6.02 15.51
C GLY A 94 11.63 6.63 16.45
N LYS A 95 12.33 7.69 16.04
CA LYS A 95 13.35 8.36 16.88
C LYS A 95 12.76 8.84 18.21
N GLU A 96 11.56 9.41 18.17
CA GLU A 96 10.88 9.94 19.35
C GLU A 96 10.19 8.82 20.15
N ALA A 97 9.54 7.87 19.47
CA ALA A 97 8.79 6.79 20.13
C ALA A 97 9.67 5.67 20.72
N CYS A 98 10.78 5.32 20.06
CA CYS A 98 11.66 4.20 20.45
C CYS A 98 12.99 4.66 21.08
N HIS A 99 13.20 5.98 21.24
CA HIS A 99 14.46 6.59 21.69
C HIS A 99 15.71 6.12 20.92
N ASN A 100 15.51 5.54 19.72
CA ASN A 100 16.55 4.94 18.93
C ASN A 100 16.30 5.17 17.44
N ARG A 101 17.37 5.43 16.69
CA ARG A 101 17.31 5.65 15.24
C ARG A 101 17.17 4.31 14.51
N GLY A 102 16.61 4.35 13.30
CA GLY A 102 16.52 3.17 12.43
C GLY A 102 15.28 2.32 12.64
N PHE A 103 14.24 2.87 13.28
CA PHE A 103 12.91 2.30 13.39
C PHE A 103 11.92 3.10 12.54
N TYR A 104 11.02 2.41 11.83
CA TYR A 104 10.14 3.04 10.85
C TYR A 104 8.73 2.45 10.90
N ARG A 105 7.72 3.29 10.70
CA ARG A 105 6.33 2.86 10.49
C ARG A 105 5.67 3.68 9.38
N LEU A 106 4.54 3.19 8.87
CA LEU A 106 3.69 4.00 8.00
C LEU A 106 2.93 5.01 8.87
N LYS A 107 2.81 6.25 8.38
CA LYS A 107 1.90 7.23 8.99
C LYS A 107 0.47 6.80 8.74
N ASP A 108 -0.38 6.96 9.75
CA ASP A 108 -1.81 6.82 9.55
C ASP A 108 -2.29 7.97 8.67
N THR A 109 -3.23 7.70 7.76
CA THR A 109 -3.65 8.67 6.73
C THR A 109 -4.25 9.95 7.33
N VAL A 110 -4.69 9.88 8.59
CA VAL A 110 -5.19 11.01 9.39
C VAL A 110 -4.06 11.93 9.88
N GLU A 111 -2.88 11.38 10.19
CA GLU A 111 -1.74 12.12 10.76
C GLU A 111 -0.85 12.80 9.69
N ALA A 112 -0.92 12.33 8.44
CA ALA A 112 -0.11 12.90 7.36
C ALA A 112 -0.53 14.32 6.94
N GLN A 113 -1.74 14.76 7.32
CA GLN A 113 -2.27 16.08 6.95
C GLN A 113 -1.91 17.19 7.96
N THR A 114 -1.51 16.85 9.18
CA THR A 114 -1.25 17.83 10.24
C THR A 114 0.22 18.25 10.36
N SER A 115 1.17 17.47 9.83
CA SER A 115 2.61 17.74 9.97
C SER A 115 3.21 18.66 8.89
N ASN A 116 2.40 19.36 8.09
CA ASN A 116 2.87 20.26 7.02
C ASN A 116 2.87 21.75 7.42
N SER A 117 2.80 22.06 8.70
CA SER A 117 2.92 23.43 9.19
C SER A 117 3.86 23.46 10.38
N ILE A 118 4.83 24.38 10.30
CA ILE A 118 5.81 24.82 11.30
C ILE A 118 7.25 24.47 10.89
N GLU A 119 8.05 25.54 10.78
CA GLU A 119 9.46 25.72 10.37
C GLU A 119 9.72 25.88 8.85
N SER A 120 10.26 26.98 8.31
CA SER A 120 10.29 28.43 8.58
C SER A 120 11.22 29.05 7.51
N ALA A 121 10.74 30.06 6.77
CA ALA A 121 11.44 31.16 6.07
C ALA A 121 12.72 30.83 5.26
N SER A 122 12.76 31.09 3.95
CA SER A 122 12.89 32.45 3.39
C SER A 122 12.44 32.50 1.92
N THR A 123 11.59 33.49 1.59
CA THR A 123 11.48 34.30 0.33
C THR A 123 11.68 33.58 -1.02
N GLU A 124 10.76 33.51 -2.01
CA GLU A 124 9.87 34.52 -2.60
C GLU A 124 8.69 33.87 -3.38
N VAL A 125 7.49 34.48 -3.23
CA VAL A 125 6.34 34.66 -4.14
C VAL A 125 6.16 33.74 -5.37
N VAL A 126 5.16 32.84 -5.34
CA VAL A 126 4.11 32.73 -6.40
C VAL A 126 2.81 32.22 -5.76
N GLN A 127 1.76 33.02 -5.96
CA GLN A 127 0.39 32.81 -5.51
C GLN A 127 -0.32 31.75 -6.37
N GLN A 128 -0.64 30.58 -5.80
CA GLN A 128 -1.70 29.71 -6.31
C GLN A 128 -2.57 29.18 -5.16
N ASN A 129 -3.87 29.39 -5.35
CA ASN A 129 -4.98 29.20 -4.43
C ASN A 129 -5.16 27.71 -4.01
N PRO A 130 -5.24 27.35 -2.71
CA PRO A 130 -5.37 25.95 -2.26
C PRO A 130 -6.77 25.33 -2.42
N GLN A 131 -7.80 26.07 -2.86
CA GLN A 131 -9.18 25.58 -2.80
C GLN A 131 -9.63 24.75 -4.02
N THR A 132 -8.85 24.67 -5.09
CA THR A 132 -9.30 24.03 -6.35
C THR A 132 -8.96 22.54 -6.47
N VAL A 133 -8.02 22.01 -5.68
CA VAL A 133 -7.53 20.62 -5.82
C VAL A 133 -8.37 19.62 -5.01
N SER A 134 -8.93 20.04 -3.88
CA SER A 134 -9.73 19.18 -2.99
C SER A 134 -11.08 18.81 -3.59
N ILE A 135 -11.71 19.70 -4.37
CA ILE A 135 -13.00 19.43 -5.03
C ILE A 135 -12.83 18.36 -6.12
N SER A 136 -11.79 18.49 -6.95
CA SER A 136 -11.52 17.56 -8.07
C SER A 136 -11.28 16.11 -7.62
N LEU A 137 -10.61 15.89 -6.48
CA LEU A 137 -10.36 14.54 -5.96
C LEU A 137 -11.60 13.92 -5.33
N LEU A 138 -12.45 14.72 -4.67
CA LEU A 138 -13.69 14.22 -4.09
C LEU A 138 -14.70 13.81 -5.17
N ASP A 139 -14.79 14.59 -6.25
CA ASP A 139 -15.61 14.26 -7.41
C ASP A 139 -15.12 12.97 -8.09
N SER A 140 -13.80 12.81 -8.23
CA SER A 140 -13.21 11.58 -8.78
C SER A 140 -13.48 10.34 -7.91
N LEU A 141 -13.48 10.50 -6.57
CA LEU A 141 -13.76 9.41 -5.63
C LEU A 141 -15.24 9.04 -5.61
N THR A 142 -16.13 10.02 -5.68
CA THR A 142 -17.58 9.78 -5.73
C THR A 142 -18.00 9.13 -7.05
N GLU A 143 -17.40 9.52 -8.17
CA GLU A 143 -17.61 8.89 -9.47
C GLU A 143 -17.15 7.43 -9.46
N LEU A 144 -15.99 7.14 -8.86
CA LEU A 144 -15.48 5.77 -8.73
C LEU A 144 -16.35 4.90 -7.82
N GLN A 145 -16.87 5.48 -6.73
CA GLN A 145 -17.83 4.81 -5.84
C GLN A 145 -19.14 4.52 -6.56
N LEU A 146 -19.66 5.46 -7.35
CA LEU A 146 -20.88 5.29 -8.13
C LEU A 146 -20.71 4.20 -9.20
N GLN A 147 -19.56 4.18 -9.88
CA GLN A 147 -19.22 3.15 -10.86
C GLN A 147 -19.16 1.76 -10.22
N MET A 148 -18.61 1.64 -9.01
CA MET A 148 -18.62 0.38 -8.26
C MET A 148 -20.04 -0.08 -7.91
N VAL A 149 -20.89 0.81 -7.38
CA VAL A 149 -22.27 0.48 -7.02
C VAL A 149 -23.08 0.05 -8.25
N ASN A 150 -22.93 0.75 -9.37
CA ASN A 150 -23.60 0.40 -10.63
C ASN A 150 -23.14 -0.97 -11.16
N THR A 151 -21.84 -1.27 -11.04
CA THR A 151 -21.30 -2.58 -11.43
C THR A 151 -21.88 -3.71 -10.57
N VAL A 152 -22.03 -3.49 -9.26
CA VAL A 152 -22.66 -4.46 -8.35
C VAL A 152 -24.12 -4.69 -8.69
N ASN A 153 -24.87 -3.62 -8.97
CA ASN A 153 -26.28 -3.71 -9.35
C ASN A 153 -26.47 -4.47 -10.68
N LEU A 154 -25.61 -4.23 -11.67
CA LEU A 154 -25.62 -4.97 -12.94
C LEU A 154 -25.36 -6.46 -12.73
N LEU A 155 -24.39 -6.82 -11.89
CA LEU A 155 -24.07 -8.22 -11.60
C LEU A 155 -25.15 -8.94 -10.80
N ALA A 156 -25.92 -8.22 -9.97
CA ALA A 156 -27.06 -8.77 -9.24
C ALA A 156 -28.25 -9.13 -10.15
N VAL A 157 -28.33 -8.53 -11.34
CA VAL A 157 -29.42 -8.74 -12.32
C VAL A 157 -29.02 -9.79 -13.38
N LEU A 158 -27.75 -10.19 -13.44
CA LEU A 158 -27.33 -11.26 -14.34
C LEU A 158 -28.03 -12.58 -13.98
N PRO A 159 -28.43 -13.38 -14.99
CA PRO A 159 -28.99 -14.70 -14.75
C PRO A 159 -27.96 -15.53 -13.99
N LYS A 160 -28.39 -16.11 -12.87
CA LYS A 160 -27.55 -17.05 -12.12
C LYS A 160 -27.18 -18.19 -13.06
N PRO A 161 -25.89 -18.57 -13.16
CA PRO A 161 -25.51 -19.74 -13.94
C PRO A 161 -26.24 -20.97 -13.40
N THR A 162 -26.67 -21.84 -14.31
CA THR A 162 -27.28 -23.13 -13.99
C THR A 162 -26.31 -23.98 -13.17
N GLU A 163 -26.82 -24.74 -12.20
CA GLU A 163 -26.01 -25.54 -11.28
C GLU A 163 -25.10 -26.57 -11.98
N ASP A 164 -25.40 -26.90 -13.23
CA ASP A 164 -24.61 -27.82 -14.06
C ASP A 164 -23.21 -27.28 -14.47
N ASP A 165 -22.97 -25.96 -14.37
CA ASP A 165 -21.63 -25.37 -14.60
C ASP A 165 -21.02 -24.87 -13.28
N GLN A 166 -20.41 -25.81 -12.56
CA GLN A 166 -19.74 -25.59 -11.28
C GLN A 166 -18.67 -24.48 -11.36
N ASN A 167 -17.99 -24.32 -12.50
CA ASN A 167 -16.94 -23.32 -12.69
C ASN A 167 -17.53 -21.92 -12.83
N ALA A 168 -18.60 -21.78 -13.60
CA ALA A 168 -19.34 -20.52 -13.74
C ALA A 168 -19.97 -20.09 -12.40
N TYR A 169 -20.54 -21.04 -11.65
CA TYR A 169 -21.10 -20.77 -10.33
C TYR A 169 -20.03 -20.30 -9.32
N GLN A 170 -18.88 -20.98 -9.26
CA GLN A 170 -17.79 -20.62 -8.36
C GLN A 170 -17.18 -19.26 -8.71
N PHE A 171 -17.05 -18.96 -10.01
CA PHE A 171 -16.60 -17.65 -10.48
C PHE A 171 -17.60 -16.56 -10.07
N PHE A 172 -18.90 -16.77 -10.29
CA PHE A 172 -19.95 -15.83 -9.90
C PHE A 172 -19.96 -15.58 -8.39
N ALA A 173 -19.89 -16.63 -7.57
CA ALA A 173 -19.84 -16.52 -6.11
C ALA A 173 -18.59 -15.75 -5.63
N ASN A 174 -17.42 -16.00 -6.24
CA ASN A 174 -16.19 -15.28 -5.92
C ASN A 174 -16.29 -13.80 -6.29
N CYS A 175 -16.88 -13.47 -7.44
CA CYS A 175 -17.13 -12.08 -7.83
C CYS A 175 -18.04 -11.37 -6.82
N ILE A 176 -19.17 -11.98 -6.44
CA ILE A 176 -20.09 -11.42 -5.45
C ILE A 176 -19.42 -11.24 -4.08
N ASN A 177 -18.60 -12.20 -3.63
CA ASN A 177 -17.88 -12.09 -2.36
C ASN A 177 -16.83 -10.97 -2.36
N GLN A 178 -16.06 -10.83 -3.44
CA GLN A 178 -15.09 -9.73 -3.56
C GLN A 178 -15.77 -8.36 -3.60
N LEU A 179 -16.95 -8.27 -4.22
CA LEU A 179 -17.73 -7.04 -4.29
C LEU A 179 -18.38 -6.67 -2.96
N ASN A 180 -18.91 -7.66 -2.22
CA ASN A 180 -19.43 -7.45 -0.87
C ASN A 180 -18.33 -7.03 0.11
N PHE A 181 -17.13 -7.58 -0.03
CA PHE A 181 -15.96 -7.14 0.72
C PHE A 181 -15.61 -5.67 0.40
N GLY A 182 -15.62 -5.29 -0.88
CA GLY A 182 -15.47 -3.90 -1.31
C GLY A 182 -16.53 -2.96 -0.72
N ARG A 183 -17.80 -3.39 -0.70
CA ARG A 183 -18.92 -2.63 -0.11
C ARG A 183 -18.75 -2.45 1.41
N ALA A 184 -18.38 -3.51 2.14
CA ALA A 184 -18.12 -3.43 3.58
C ALA A 184 -16.94 -2.48 3.89
N TYR A 185 -15.90 -2.51 3.06
CA TYR A 185 -14.76 -1.61 3.19
C TYR A 185 -15.14 -0.14 2.96
N VAL A 186 -15.97 0.16 1.95
CA VAL A 186 -16.46 1.52 1.69
C VAL A 186 -17.37 2.02 2.82
N VAL A 187 -18.30 1.19 3.31
CA VAL A 187 -19.16 1.56 4.45
C VAL A 187 -18.36 1.80 5.73
N ALA A 188 -17.32 0.98 5.98
CA ALA A 188 -16.42 1.19 7.10
C ALA A 188 -15.66 2.53 6.98
N LEU A 189 -15.21 2.89 5.78
CA LEU A 189 -14.56 4.18 5.54
C LEU A 189 -15.53 5.37 5.70
N SER A 190 -16.78 5.26 5.25
CA SER A 190 -17.79 6.30 5.42
C SER A 190 -18.18 6.54 6.89
N ASN A 191 -18.19 5.48 7.72
CA ASN A 191 -18.48 5.59 9.15
C ASN A 191 -17.30 6.14 9.98
N CYS A 192 -16.08 6.17 9.43
CA CYS A 192 -14.92 6.80 10.04
C CYS A 192 -14.76 8.28 9.69
N ILE A 193 -15.63 8.85 8.84
CA ILE A 193 -15.59 10.27 8.43
C ILE A 193 -16.55 11.15 9.27
N PHE A 194 -17.41 10.53 10.09
CA PHE A 194 -18.31 11.24 11.03
C PHE A 194 -18.09 10.79 12.48
N ILE A 195 -16.89 11.03 13.04
CA ILE A 195 -16.65 11.21 14.48
C ILE A 195 -15.54 12.24 14.65
#